data_AF-A0A845Z7J4-F1
#
_entry.id   AF-A0A845Z7J4-F1
#
_cell.length_a   1.000
_cell.length_b   1.000
_cell.length_c   1.000
_cell.angle_alpha   90.00
_cell.angle_beta   90.00
_cell.angle_gamma   90.00
#
_symmetry.space_group_name_H-M   'P 1'
#
loop_
_entity.id
_entity.type
_entity.pdbx_description
1 polymer ?
#
loop_
_entity_poly.entity_id
_entity_poly.type
_entity_poly.pdbx_seq_one_letter_code
_entity_poly.pdbx_strand_id
1 'polypeptide(L)'
;GGTILVYLSIAGCSPSKVTQCNQLIVTINKGNTLVNSENSFDAATTNQLGGDLEAISQELEALKLEDETLQQFQKDLTQKFKELSQTFLEMSLALKTSTQVEASLEGRKKFNQAKNQLTKTGQQANKIATEKDILLDKLVTYCQDK
;
A
#
# COMPACT_ATOMS: atom_id res chain seq x y z
N GLY A 1 13.23 4.01 -62.95
CA GLY A 1 13.79 3.86 -61.59
C GLY A 1 12.86 4.55 -60.63
N GLY A 2 12.14 3.79 -59.82
CA GLY A 2 11.25 4.32 -58.79
C GLY A 2 11.87 4.08 -57.42
N THR A 3 12.14 5.15 -56.68
CA THR A 3 12.61 5.06 -55.30
C THR A 3 11.42 4.84 -54.37
N ILE A 4 11.33 3.65 -53.79
CA ILE A 4 10.36 3.31 -52.75
C ILE A 4 10.83 3.99 -51.46
N LEU A 5 10.08 5.00 -51.00
CA LEU A 5 10.18 5.54 -49.65
C LEU A 5 9.60 4.53 -48.67
N VAL A 6 10.48 3.76 -48.03
CA VAL A 6 10.12 2.90 -46.91
C VAL A 6 9.94 3.80 -45.69
N TYR A 7 8.70 4.02 -45.29
CA TYR A 7 8.38 4.58 -43.98
C TYR A 7 8.76 3.55 -42.92
N LEU A 8 9.90 3.77 -42.27
CA LEU A 8 10.25 3.08 -41.02
C LEU A 8 9.25 3.52 -39.96
N SER A 9 8.23 2.69 -39.75
CA SER A 9 7.36 2.78 -38.58
C SER A 9 8.25 2.65 -37.34
N ILE A 10 8.53 3.77 -36.69
CA ILE A 10 8.98 3.82 -35.30
C ILE A 10 7.91 3.13 -34.45
N ALA A 11 8.08 1.82 -34.24
CA ALA A 11 7.49 1.16 -33.10
C ALA A 11 7.96 1.94 -31.88
N GLY A 12 7.06 2.72 -31.28
CA GLY A 12 7.34 3.49 -30.09
C GLY A 12 7.97 2.58 -29.05
N CYS A 13 9.04 3.05 -28.40
CA CYS A 13 9.63 2.38 -27.26
C CYS A 13 8.61 2.34 -26.13
N SER A 14 7.76 1.30 -26.10
CA SER A 14 7.04 0.92 -24.90
C SER A 14 8.06 0.61 -23.81
N PRO A 15 7.84 1.05 -22.56
CA PRO A 15 8.70 0.66 -21.46
C PRO A 15 8.74 -0.86 -21.38
N SER A 16 9.94 -1.45 -21.38
CA SER A 16 10.08 -2.90 -21.26
C SER A 16 9.33 -3.40 -20.01
N LYS A 17 8.77 -4.61 -20.06
CA LYS A 17 8.17 -5.28 -18.89
C LYS A 17 9.03 -5.14 -17.64
N VAL A 18 10.35 -5.27 -17.79
CA VAL A 18 11.36 -5.08 -16.73
C VAL A 18 11.32 -3.68 -16.11
N THR A 19 11.23 -2.63 -16.94
CA THR A 19 11.14 -1.24 -16.46
C THR A 19 9.86 -1.02 -15.64
N GLN A 20 8.73 -1.51 -16.15
CA GLN A 20 7.44 -1.39 -15.48
C GLN A 20 7.40 -2.16 -14.15
N CYS A 21 7.95 -3.38 -14.13
CA CYS A 21 8.16 -4.17 -12.92
C CYS A 21 8.98 -3.43 -11.87
N ASN A 22 10.11 -2.83 -12.28
CA ASN A 22 10.96 -2.07 -11.36
C ASN A 22 10.24 -0.87 -10.76
N GLN A 23 9.47 -0.12 -11.56
CA GLN A 23 8.67 1.01 -11.06
C GLN A 23 7.67 0.58 -9.98
N LEU A 24 6.96 -0.52 -10.24
CA LEU A 24 5.97 -1.05 -9.31
C LEU A 24 6.61 -1.55 -8.00
N ILE A 25 7.64 -2.39 -8.10
CA ILE A 25 8.35 -2.97 -6.94
C ILE A 25 9.01 -1.90 -6.08
N VAL A 26 9.66 -0.89 -6.70
CA VAL A 26 10.29 0.20 -5.94
C VAL A 26 9.26 0.96 -5.11
N THR A 27 8.10 1.27 -5.71
CA THR A 27 7.03 2.00 -5.01
C THR A 27 6.44 1.18 -3.86
N ILE A 28 6.23 -0.14 -4.07
CA ILE A 28 5.79 -1.06 -3.00
C ILE A 28 6.79 -1.12 -1.86
N ASN A 29 8.09 -1.21 -2.18
CA ASN A 29 9.15 -1.30 -1.18
C ASN A 29 9.24 -0.04 -0.32
N LYS A 30 9.01 1.15 -0.87
CA LYS A 30 8.88 2.38 -0.06
C LYS A 30 7.81 2.22 1.03
N GLY A 31 6.63 1.70 0.65
CA GLY A 31 5.55 1.42 1.58
C GLY A 31 5.91 0.39 2.66
N ASN A 32 6.58 -0.69 2.27
CA ASN A 32 7.04 -1.71 3.22
C ASN A 32 8.07 -1.16 4.23
N THR A 33 8.96 -0.25 3.80
CA THR A 33 9.92 0.40 4.69
C THR A 33 9.24 1.26 5.75
N LEU A 34 8.13 1.93 5.42
CA LEU A 34 7.37 2.72 6.40
C LEU A 34 6.82 1.85 7.53
N VAL A 35 6.23 0.70 7.20
CA VAL A 35 5.65 -0.23 8.19
C VAL A 35 6.73 -0.86 9.08
N ASN A 36 7.92 -1.11 8.54
CA ASN A 36 9.03 -1.75 9.25
C ASN A 36 9.95 -0.78 10.00
N SER A 37 9.66 0.53 9.98
CA SER A 37 10.46 1.52 10.70
C SER A 37 10.30 1.37 12.22
N GLU A 38 11.37 1.61 12.99
CA GLU A 38 11.36 1.53 14.47
C GLU A 38 10.63 2.72 15.12
N ASN A 39 9.40 2.99 14.70
CA ASN A 39 8.58 4.03 15.29
C ASN A 39 7.87 3.53 16.56
N SER A 40 7.76 4.38 17.57
CA SER A 40 6.79 4.16 18.65
C SER A 40 5.38 4.15 18.07
N PHE A 41 4.53 3.19 18.43
CA PHE A 41 3.13 3.18 18.00
C PHE A 41 2.25 3.92 19.01
N ASP A 42 2.24 5.25 18.92
CA ASP A 42 1.28 6.11 19.59
C ASP A 42 0.24 6.65 18.60
N ALA A 43 -0.76 7.38 19.09
CA ALA A 43 -1.83 7.87 18.24
C ALA A 43 -1.33 8.77 17.10
N ALA A 44 -0.32 9.61 17.32
CA ALA A 44 0.18 10.55 16.33
C ALA A 44 1.01 9.84 15.26
N THR A 45 1.97 9.01 15.66
CA THR A 45 2.81 8.25 14.73
C THR A 45 2.00 7.23 13.93
N THR A 46 1.00 6.60 14.54
CA THR A 46 0.09 5.67 13.86
C THR A 46 -0.78 6.41 12.83
N ASN A 47 -1.21 7.65 13.12
CA ASN A 47 -1.92 8.49 12.15
C ASN A 47 -1.02 8.82 10.96
N GLN A 48 0.21 9.26 11.24
CA GLN A 48 1.18 9.58 10.21
C GLN A 48 1.43 8.38 9.29
N LEU A 49 1.65 7.19 9.85
CA LEU A 49 1.81 5.97 9.06
C LEU A 49 0.59 5.71 8.16
N GLY A 50 -0.63 5.90 8.67
CA GLY A 50 -1.85 5.80 7.85
C GLY A 50 -1.82 6.77 6.66
N GLY A 51 -1.46 8.02 6.89
CA GLY A 51 -1.30 9.04 5.83
C GLY A 51 -0.20 8.72 4.83
N ASP A 52 0.96 8.24 5.30
CA ASP A 52 2.07 7.88 4.43
C ASP A 52 1.72 6.67 3.54
N LEU A 53 0.97 5.69 4.06
CA LEU A 53 0.47 4.56 3.28
C LEU A 53 -0.58 4.96 2.23
N GLU A 54 -1.42 5.96 2.54
CA GLU A 54 -2.32 6.56 1.56
C GLU A 54 -1.53 7.20 0.41
N ALA A 55 -0.47 7.94 0.73
CA ALA A 55 0.40 8.55 -0.27
C ALA A 55 1.06 7.49 -1.17
N ILE A 56 1.53 6.38 -0.61
CA ILE A 56 2.05 5.25 -1.40
C ILE A 56 0.98 4.67 -2.33
N SER A 57 -0.27 4.54 -1.86
CA SER A 57 -1.35 4.08 -2.72
C SER A 57 -1.60 5.01 -3.92
N GLN A 58 -1.48 6.32 -3.70
CA GLN A 58 -1.62 7.33 -4.75
C GLN A 58 -0.43 7.32 -5.72
N GLU A 59 0.79 7.12 -5.20
CA GLU A 59 1.98 6.90 -6.04
C GLU A 59 1.80 5.67 -6.93
N LEU A 60 1.30 4.57 -6.37
CA LEU A 60 1.01 3.35 -7.13
C LEU A 60 -0.03 3.60 -8.21
N GLU A 61 -1.16 4.22 -7.87
CA GLU A 61 -2.24 4.54 -8.82
C GLU A 61 -1.77 5.46 -9.96
N ALA A 62 -0.82 6.35 -9.69
CA ALA A 62 -0.26 7.27 -10.68
C ALA A 62 0.74 6.63 -11.65
N LEU A 63 1.22 5.41 -11.40
CA LEU A 63 2.12 4.71 -12.32
C LEU A 63 1.42 4.45 -13.66
N LYS A 64 2.09 4.81 -14.75
CA LYS A 64 1.61 4.54 -16.11
C LYS A 64 2.20 3.24 -16.61
N LEU A 65 1.47 2.15 -16.37
CA LEU A 65 1.82 0.82 -16.84
C LEU A 65 1.06 0.51 -18.13
N GLU A 66 1.71 -0.18 -19.06
CA GLU A 66 1.12 -0.61 -20.33
C GLU A 66 0.81 -2.11 -20.32
N ASP A 67 1.54 -2.89 -19.53
CA ASP A 67 1.30 -4.32 -19.39
C ASP A 67 0.03 -4.58 -18.55
N GLU A 68 -0.95 -5.28 -19.13
CA GLU A 68 -2.25 -5.54 -18.49
C GLU A 68 -2.14 -6.34 -17.18
N THR A 69 -1.17 -7.26 -17.10
CA THR A 69 -0.95 -8.04 -15.88
C THR A 69 -0.37 -7.14 -14.78
N LEU A 70 0.57 -6.26 -15.14
CA LEU A 70 1.12 -5.28 -14.19
C LEU A 70 0.09 -4.23 -13.77
N GLN A 71 -0.82 -3.80 -14.65
CA GLN A 71 -1.95 -2.94 -14.27
C GLN A 71 -2.87 -3.62 -13.25
N GLN A 72 -3.11 -4.92 -13.39
CA GLN A 72 -3.90 -5.66 -12.40
C GLN A 72 -3.17 -5.75 -11.05
N PHE A 73 -1.87 -6.05 -11.03
CA PHE A 73 -1.07 -6.01 -9.80
C PHE A 73 -1.06 -4.61 -9.16
N GLN A 74 -0.88 -3.56 -9.96
CA GLN A 74 -0.94 -2.18 -9.52
C GLN A 74 -2.27 -1.87 -8.83
N LYS A 75 -3.40 -2.24 -9.44
CA LYS A 75 -4.74 -2.04 -8.86
C LYS A 75 -4.90 -2.78 -7.53
N ASP A 76 -4.54 -4.05 -7.49
CA ASP A 76 -4.70 -4.88 -6.30
C ASP A 76 -3.81 -4.39 -5.15
N LEU A 77 -2.56 -4.01 -5.43
CA LEU A 77 -1.63 -3.50 -4.43
C LEU A 77 -2.00 -2.08 -3.97
N THR A 78 -2.46 -1.22 -4.88
CA THR A 78 -3.03 0.09 -4.54
C THR A 78 -4.16 -0.08 -3.52
N GLN A 79 -5.08 -1.01 -3.77
CA GLN A 79 -6.18 -1.30 -2.87
C GLN A 79 -5.69 -1.79 -1.51
N LYS A 80 -4.67 -2.67 -1.46
CA LYS A 80 -4.10 -3.13 -0.18
C LYS A 80 -3.43 -2.03 0.62
N PHE A 81 -2.75 -1.08 -0.04
CA PHE A 81 -2.20 0.09 0.64
C PHE A 81 -3.30 1.03 1.18
N LYS A 82 -4.38 1.25 0.42
CA LYS A 82 -5.56 2.01 0.90
C LYS A 82 -6.22 1.35 2.12
N GLU A 83 -6.37 0.03 2.09
CA GLU A 83 -6.93 -0.74 3.21
C GLU A 83 -6.04 -0.67 4.46
N LEU A 84 -4.72 -0.77 4.29
CA LEU A 84 -3.77 -0.59 5.40
C LEU A 84 -3.85 0.84 5.96
N SER A 85 -3.80 1.86 5.09
CA SER A 85 -3.96 3.27 5.47
C SER A 85 -5.18 3.47 6.38
N GLN A 86 -6.36 3.05 5.92
CA GLN A 86 -7.60 3.16 6.70
C GLN A 86 -7.51 2.44 8.04
N THR A 87 -6.94 1.23 8.05
CA THR A 87 -6.78 0.44 9.28
C THR A 87 -5.87 1.15 10.29
N PHE A 88 -4.77 1.75 9.85
CA PHE A 88 -3.88 2.53 10.72
C PHE A 88 -4.53 3.82 11.22
N LEU A 89 -5.33 4.51 10.40
CA LEU A 89 -6.10 5.67 10.83
C LEU A 89 -7.13 5.30 11.92
N GLU A 90 -7.82 4.17 11.77
CA GLU A 90 -8.73 3.66 12.81
C GLU A 90 -7.99 3.29 14.10
N MET A 91 -6.82 2.66 13.99
CA MET A 91 -5.96 2.36 15.14
C MET A 91 -5.54 3.65 15.86
N SER A 92 -5.16 4.69 15.13
CA SER A 92 -4.81 6.00 15.71
C SER A 92 -5.96 6.58 16.53
N LEU A 93 -7.18 6.55 16.00
CA LEU A 93 -8.37 7.06 16.71
C LEU A 93 -8.65 6.26 17.99
N ALA A 94 -8.49 4.93 17.93
CA ALA A 94 -8.66 4.08 19.10
C ALA A 94 -7.57 4.31 20.15
N LEU A 95 -6.30 4.48 19.75
CA LEU A 95 -5.20 4.86 20.64
C LEU A 95 -5.49 6.21 21.31
N LYS A 96 -5.88 7.22 20.54
CA LYS A 96 -6.24 8.55 21.07
C LYS A 96 -7.38 8.47 22.08
N THR A 97 -8.42 7.69 21.76
CA THR A 97 -9.54 7.48 22.68
C THR A 97 -9.06 6.83 23.97
N SER A 98 -8.21 5.80 23.89
CA SER A 98 -7.73 5.06 25.05
C SER A 98 -6.89 5.91 26.03
N THR A 99 -6.21 6.95 25.54
CA THR A 99 -5.35 7.83 26.37
C THR A 99 -6.07 9.04 26.93
N GLN A 100 -7.29 9.35 26.43
CA GLN A 100 -8.06 10.55 26.81
C GLN A 100 -9.31 10.23 27.65
N VAL A 101 -9.48 9.00 28.12
CA VAL A 101 -10.62 8.61 28.96
C VAL A 101 -10.53 9.20 30.37
N GLU A 102 -11.68 9.59 30.91
CA GLU A 102 -11.83 10.01 32.30
C GLU A 102 -11.79 8.82 33.28
N ALA A 103 -11.45 9.08 34.55
CA ALA A 103 -11.47 8.08 35.62
C ALA A 103 -12.89 7.82 36.15
N SER A 104 -13.80 7.36 35.28
CA SER A 104 -15.19 7.06 35.59
C SER A 104 -15.60 5.67 35.07
N LEU A 105 -16.81 5.21 35.42
CA LEU A 105 -17.38 3.98 34.84
C LEU A 105 -17.55 4.11 33.31
N GLU A 106 -18.01 5.26 32.83
CA GLU A 106 -18.14 5.54 31.40
C GLU A 106 -16.78 5.63 30.71
N GLY A 107 -15.78 6.24 31.35
CA GLY A 107 -14.40 6.25 30.86
C GLY A 107 -13.82 4.84 30.72
N ARG A 108 -14.03 3.96 31.70
CA ARG A 108 -13.62 2.54 31.63
C ARG A 108 -14.31 1.79 30.48
N LYS A 109 -15.59 2.07 30.24
CA LYS A 109 -16.34 1.50 29.12
C LYS A 109 -15.74 1.93 27.77
N LYS A 110 -15.48 3.23 27.58
CA LYS A 110 -14.82 3.77 26.38
C LYS A 110 -13.42 3.18 26.18
N PHE A 111 -12.65 3.05 27.25
CA PHE A 111 -11.32 2.44 27.20
C PHE A 111 -11.38 0.99 26.68
N ASN A 112 -12.30 0.18 27.22
CA ASN A 112 -12.45 -1.21 26.81
C ASN A 112 -12.93 -1.32 25.35
N GLN A 113 -13.82 -0.43 24.90
CA GLN A 113 -14.23 -0.37 23.50
C GLN A 113 -13.06 -0.02 22.58
N ALA A 114 -12.26 0.99 22.94
CA ALA A 114 -11.06 1.38 22.19
C ALA A 114 -10.03 0.23 22.13
N LYS A 115 -9.80 -0.46 23.24
CA LYS A 115 -8.92 -1.64 23.30
C LYS A 115 -9.43 -2.77 22.39
N ASN A 116 -10.72 -3.05 22.39
CA ASN A 116 -11.31 -4.07 21.51
C ASN A 116 -11.18 -3.68 20.04
N GLN A 117 -11.40 -2.41 19.71
CA GLN A 117 -11.19 -1.89 18.36
C GLN A 117 -9.73 -2.07 17.93
N LEU A 118 -8.76 -1.71 18.79
CA LEU A 118 -7.33 -1.89 18.50
C LEU A 118 -6.96 -3.34 18.18
N THR A 119 -7.47 -4.29 18.97
CA THR A 119 -7.25 -5.72 18.70
C THR A 119 -7.81 -6.12 17.34
N LYS A 120 -9.05 -5.70 17.03
CA LYS A 120 -9.71 -6.03 15.76
C LYS A 120 -8.97 -5.42 14.56
N THR A 121 -8.63 -4.13 14.62
CA THR A 121 -7.91 -3.44 13.54
C THR A 121 -6.50 -3.99 13.39
N GLY A 122 -5.82 -4.37 14.48
CA GLY A 122 -4.51 -5.01 14.39
C GLY A 122 -4.57 -6.38 13.69
N GLN A 123 -5.59 -7.19 13.97
CA GLN A 123 -5.84 -8.45 13.24
C GLN A 123 -6.14 -8.20 11.76
N GLN A 124 -6.91 -7.17 11.45
CA GLN A 124 -7.22 -6.77 10.09
C GLN A 124 -5.97 -6.29 9.34
N ALA A 125 -5.14 -5.46 9.95
CA ALA A 125 -3.87 -5.01 9.38
C ALA A 125 -2.96 -6.20 9.04
N ASN A 126 -2.82 -7.16 9.96
CA ASN A 126 -2.04 -8.37 9.72
C ASN A 126 -2.60 -9.21 8.56
N LYS A 127 -3.94 -9.34 8.46
CA LYS A 127 -4.56 -10.06 7.34
C LYS A 127 -4.24 -9.38 6.01
N ILE A 128 -4.39 -8.05 5.94
CA ILE A 128 -4.12 -7.27 4.72
C ILE A 128 -2.63 -7.37 4.36
N ALA A 129 -1.72 -7.32 5.35
CA ALA A 129 -0.29 -7.49 5.13
C ALA A 129 0.03 -8.86 4.51
N THR A 130 -0.54 -9.95 5.04
CA THR A 130 -0.37 -11.29 4.46
C THR A 130 -0.88 -11.37 3.02
N GLU A 131 -2.05 -10.80 2.74
CA GLU A 131 -2.61 -10.78 1.38
C GLU A 131 -1.73 -9.96 0.42
N LYS A 132 -1.19 -8.83 0.88
CA LYS A 132 -0.24 -8.00 0.14
C LYS A 132 1.06 -8.77 -0.17
N ASP A 133 1.59 -9.51 0.79
CA ASP A 133 2.83 -10.27 0.59
C ASP A 133 2.64 -11.40 -0.43
N ILE A 134 1.50 -12.08 -0.41
CA ILE A 134 1.13 -13.06 -1.45
C ILE A 134 1.05 -12.41 -2.84
N LEU A 135 0.50 -11.19 -2.96
CA LEU A 135 0.47 -10.45 -4.23
C LEU A 135 1.87 -10.06 -4.68
N LEU A 136 2.74 -9.63 -3.76
CA LEU A 136 4.12 -9.27 -4.05
C LEU A 136 4.93 -10.47 -4.56
N ASP A 137 4.78 -11.65 -3.95
CA ASP A 137 5.46 -12.87 -4.42
C ASP A 137 5.05 -13.24 -5.85
N LYS A 138 3.75 -13.13 -6.15
CA LYS A 138 3.24 -13.34 -7.52
C LYS A 138 3.78 -12.31 -8.50
N LEU A 139 3.84 -11.04 -8.10
CA LEU A 139 4.42 -9.97 -8.91
C LEU A 139 5.90 -10.24 -9.20
N VAL A 140 6.69 -10.58 -8.18
CA VAL A 140 8.11 -10.88 -8.33
C VAL A 140 8.32 -12.04 -9.29
N THR A 141 7.53 -13.11 -9.15
CA THR A 141 7.55 -14.26 -10.08
C THR A 141 7.27 -13.81 -11.51
N TYR A 142 6.16 -13.08 -11.72
CA TYR A 142 5.79 -12.57 -13.04
C TYR A 142 6.88 -11.67 -13.65
N CYS A 143 7.54 -10.86 -12.85
CA CYS A 143 8.62 -9.97 -13.27
C CYS A 143 9.93 -10.68 -13.61
N GLN A 144 10.13 -11.91 -13.14
CA GLN A 144 11.28 -12.75 -13.46
C GLN A 144 11.04 -13.65 -14.68
N ASP A 145 9.78 -13.90 -15.03
CA ASP A 145 9.41 -14.64 -16.23
C ASP A 145 9.81 -13.85 -17.49
N LYS A 146 10.51 -14.54 -18.41
CA LYS A 146 11.07 -13.97 -19.64
C LYS A 146 10.01 -13.61 -20.67
#